data_AF-A0A380KCK1-F1
#
_entry.id   AF-A0A380KCK1-F1
#
_cell.length_a   1.000
_cell.length_b   1.000
_cell.length_c   1.000
_cell.angle_alpha   90.00
_cell.angle_beta   90.00
_cell.angle_gamma   90.00
#
_symmetry.space_group_name_H-M   'P 1'
#
loop_
_entity.id
_entity.type
_entity.pdbx_description
1 polymer ?
#
loop_
_entity_poly.entity_id
_entity_poly.type
_entity_poly.pdbx_seq_one_letter_code
_entity_poly.pdbx_strand_id
1 'polypeptide(L)'
;MTSIFRMLFAIPRAIVRLVWRLFWGIVKTAIVLGVILFAINFYAEHSNSALAQSIFQIRETVSNFFSSTSASELKQTLSHLSTDDFVTYDGARWTHPKATVYIASTDATLVAAYQEALANWNATGSFTFTQVTNKSDAQIILADESDSSSQAAGLAELKTNSLTNHITHVDVKLNRYYLLDNDFGYTYERIVNTAEHELGHAIGLFHDDNEDSVMQSSGSYYGIQQVDIAAVNKLYQEN
;
A
#
# COMPACT_ATOMS: atom_id res chain seq x y z
N MET A 1 -31.44 -17.68 -52.19
CA MET A 1 -31.85 -17.53 -50.77
C MET A 1 -31.38 -18.66 -49.83
N THR A 2 -30.53 -19.61 -50.25
CA THR A 2 -30.11 -20.75 -49.40
C THR A 2 -28.80 -20.55 -48.63
N SER A 3 -28.08 -19.45 -48.85
CA SER A 3 -26.77 -19.17 -48.21
C SER A 3 -26.90 -18.37 -46.89
N ILE A 4 -27.76 -17.35 -46.85
CA ILE A 4 -27.91 -16.46 -45.67
C ILE A 4 -28.51 -17.21 -44.46
N PHE A 5 -29.49 -18.10 -44.69
CA PHE A 5 -30.05 -18.95 -43.63
C PHE A 5 -29.05 -19.96 -43.05
N ARG A 6 -28.06 -20.41 -43.82
CA ARG A 6 -26.98 -21.29 -43.30
C ARG A 6 -26.00 -20.52 -42.44
N MET A 7 -25.74 -19.24 -42.74
CA MET A 7 -24.84 -18.36 -41.97
C MET A 7 -25.46 -17.92 -40.64
N LEU A 8 -26.77 -17.63 -40.62
CA LEU A 8 -27.53 -17.22 -39.42
C LEU A 8 -27.53 -18.27 -38.30
N PHE A 9 -27.48 -19.56 -38.65
CA PHE A 9 -27.33 -20.66 -37.68
C PHE A 9 -25.89 -21.15 -37.51
N ALA A 10 -24.95 -20.76 -38.36
CA ALA A 10 -23.55 -21.17 -38.27
C ALA A 10 -22.81 -20.47 -37.12
N ILE A 11 -23.08 -19.19 -36.90
CA ILE A 11 -22.42 -18.40 -35.84
C ILE A 11 -22.83 -18.86 -34.43
N PRO A 12 -24.13 -19.03 -34.10
CA PRO A 12 -24.54 -19.59 -32.80
C PRO A 12 -24.00 -21.01 -32.59
N ARG A 13 -24.00 -21.85 -33.63
CA ARG A 13 -23.44 -23.21 -33.54
C ARG A 13 -21.91 -23.20 -33.34
N ALA A 14 -21.20 -22.26 -33.95
CA ALA A 14 -19.75 -22.10 -33.75
C ALA A 14 -19.43 -21.63 -32.33
N ILE A 15 -20.21 -20.68 -31.79
CA ILE A 15 -20.08 -20.20 -30.40
C ILE A 15 -20.38 -21.33 -29.40
N VAL A 16 -21.47 -22.08 -29.59
CA VAL A 16 -21.79 -23.23 -28.72
C VAL A 16 -20.69 -24.29 -28.78
N ARG A 17 -20.14 -24.59 -29.97
CA ARG A 17 -19.01 -25.52 -30.10
C ARG A 17 -17.73 -24.98 -29.44
N LEU A 18 -17.48 -23.68 -29.50
CA LEU A 18 -16.32 -23.05 -28.87
C LEU A 18 -16.45 -23.11 -27.34
N VAL A 19 -17.59 -22.69 -26.78
CA VAL A 19 -17.88 -22.77 -25.34
C VAL A 19 -17.81 -24.22 -24.86
N TRP A 20 -18.37 -25.16 -25.62
CA TRP A 20 -18.31 -26.59 -25.29
C TRP A 20 -16.87 -27.13 -25.29
N ARG A 21 -16.04 -26.71 -26.26
CA ARG A 21 -14.62 -27.09 -26.30
C ARG A 21 -13.82 -26.48 -25.16
N LEU A 22 -14.08 -25.23 -24.81
CA LEU A 22 -13.43 -24.55 -23.68
C LEU A 22 -13.82 -25.21 -22.35
N PHE A 23 -15.10 -25.51 -22.16
CA PHE A 23 -15.59 -26.23 -20.98
C PHE A 23 -14.89 -27.59 -20.82
N TRP A 24 -14.88 -28.43 -21.86
CA TRP A 24 -14.17 -29.72 -21.79
C TRP A 24 -12.66 -29.57 -21.71
N GLY A 25 -12.08 -28.49 -22.23
CA GLY A 25 -10.68 -28.14 -22.04
C GLY A 25 -10.36 -27.89 -20.57
N ILE A 26 -11.15 -27.06 -19.89
CA ILE A 26 -11.02 -26.76 -18.46
C ILE A 26 -11.23 -28.03 -17.62
N VAL A 27 -12.26 -28.83 -17.93
CA VAL A 27 -12.51 -30.11 -17.22
C VAL A 27 -11.33 -31.06 -17.39
N LYS A 28 -10.75 -31.20 -18.60
CA LYS A 28 -9.56 -32.04 -18.81
C LYS A 28 -8.35 -31.52 -18.05
N THR A 29 -8.10 -30.21 -18.06
CA THR A 29 -7.00 -29.61 -17.30
C THR A 29 -7.20 -29.83 -15.79
N ALA A 30 -8.41 -29.67 -15.28
CA ALA A 30 -8.74 -29.93 -13.89
C ALA A 30 -8.54 -31.40 -13.51
N ILE A 31 -8.90 -32.34 -14.39
CA ILE A 31 -8.64 -33.77 -14.20
C ILE A 31 -7.13 -34.05 -14.18
N VAL A 32 -6.35 -33.48 -15.10
CA VAL A 32 -4.88 -33.65 -15.13
C VAL A 32 -4.25 -33.10 -13.86
N LEU A 33 -4.65 -31.91 -13.41
CA LEU A 33 -4.18 -31.35 -12.14
C LEU A 33 -4.58 -32.22 -10.95
N GLY A 34 -5.81 -32.76 -10.94
CA GLY A 34 -6.27 -33.71 -9.93
C GLY A 34 -5.43 -34.98 -9.88
N VAL A 35 -5.09 -35.55 -11.05
CA VAL A 35 -4.23 -36.73 -11.15
C VAL A 35 -2.80 -36.42 -10.69
N ILE A 36 -2.26 -35.24 -11.03
CA ILE A 36 -0.94 -34.80 -10.57
C ILE A 36 -0.93 -34.64 -9.05
N LEU A 37 -1.94 -33.98 -8.48
CA LEU A 37 -2.07 -33.83 -7.03
C LEU A 37 -2.25 -35.16 -6.31
N PHE A 38 -3.01 -36.09 -6.91
CA PHE A 38 -3.16 -37.45 -6.40
C PHE A 38 -1.85 -38.23 -6.44
N ALA A 39 -1.11 -38.17 -7.56
CA ALA A 39 0.20 -38.82 -7.71
C ALA A 39 1.23 -38.26 -6.71
N ILE A 40 1.24 -36.94 -6.51
CA ILE A 40 2.06 -36.27 -5.50
C ILE A 40 1.66 -36.73 -4.08
N ASN A 41 0.36 -36.89 -3.81
CA ASN A 41 -0.09 -37.39 -2.51
C ASN A 41 0.36 -38.83 -2.25
N PHE A 42 0.09 -39.70 -3.22
CA PHE A 42 0.43 -41.11 -3.16
C PHE A 42 1.95 -41.30 -3.00
N TYR A 43 2.74 -40.52 -3.75
CA TYR A 43 4.18 -40.52 -3.65
C TYR A 43 4.67 -40.03 -2.28
N ALA A 44 4.07 -38.96 -1.73
CA ALA A 44 4.43 -38.48 -0.41
C ALA A 44 4.23 -39.59 0.63
N GLU A 45 3.05 -40.23 0.68
CA GLU A 45 2.70 -41.27 1.66
C GLU A 45 3.54 -42.55 1.57
N HIS A 46 4.09 -42.89 0.40
CA HIS A 46 4.81 -44.16 0.18
C HIS A 46 6.31 -44.00 -0.04
N SER A 47 6.88 -42.80 0.11
CA SER A 47 8.30 -42.53 -0.11
C SER A 47 8.93 -41.84 1.10
N ASN A 48 10.10 -42.33 1.53
CA ASN A 48 10.91 -41.71 2.60
C ASN A 48 11.94 -40.70 2.05
N SER A 49 11.79 -40.25 0.81
CA SER A 49 12.69 -39.28 0.20
C SER A 49 12.57 -37.89 0.84
N ALA A 50 13.64 -37.10 0.79
CA ALA A 50 13.64 -35.72 1.29
C ALA A 50 12.51 -34.86 0.64
N LEU A 51 12.25 -35.08 -0.66
CA LEU A 51 11.18 -34.43 -1.40
C LEU A 51 9.78 -34.78 -0.85
N ALA A 52 9.56 -36.04 -0.47
CA ALA A 52 8.30 -36.49 0.14
C ALA A 52 8.07 -35.86 1.52
N GLN A 53 9.12 -35.72 2.34
CA GLN A 53 9.03 -35.07 3.64
C GLN A 53 8.73 -33.57 3.52
N SER A 54 9.35 -32.87 2.54
CA SER A 54 9.01 -31.48 2.26
C SER A 54 7.56 -31.32 1.79
N ILE A 55 7.05 -32.24 0.96
CA ILE A 55 5.66 -32.24 0.51
C ILE A 55 4.68 -32.45 1.67
N PHE A 56 5.01 -33.31 2.65
CA PHE A 56 4.22 -33.49 3.86
C PHE A 56 4.19 -32.24 4.75
N GLN A 57 5.34 -31.61 4.96
CA GLN A 57 5.42 -30.37 5.76
C GLN A 57 4.61 -29.25 5.11
N ILE A 58 4.71 -29.08 3.79
CA ILE A 58 3.90 -28.10 3.04
C ILE A 58 2.40 -28.39 3.18
N ARG A 59 1.99 -29.67 3.11
CA ARG A 59 0.58 -30.06 3.32
C ARG A 59 0.07 -29.71 4.70
N GLU A 60 0.84 -29.99 5.75
CA GLU A 60 0.49 -29.66 7.12
C GLU A 60 0.44 -28.15 7.34
N THR A 61 1.42 -27.39 6.83
CA THR A 61 1.41 -25.92 6.92
C THR A 61 0.19 -25.32 6.22
N VAL A 62 -0.15 -25.81 5.03
CA VAL A 62 -1.32 -25.34 4.27
C VAL A 62 -2.62 -25.74 4.97
N SER A 63 -2.75 -26.99 5.43
CA SER A 63 -3.93 -27.48 6.14
C SER A 63 -4.17 -26.72 7.45
N ASN A 64 -3.12 -26.48 8.22
CA ASN A 64 -3.19 -25.73 9.48
C ASN A 64 -3.53 -24.26 9.24
N PHE A 65 -3.00 -23.64 8.18
CA PHE A 65 -3.39 -22.30 7.78
C PHE A 65 -4.89 -22.21 7.46
N PHE A 66 -5.42 -23.11 6.62
CA PHE A 66 -6.84 -23.09 6.25
C PHE A 66 -7.80 -23.53 7.38
N SER A 67 -7.33 -24.34 8.33
CA SER A 67 -8.15 -24.81 9.46
C SER A 67 -8.15 -23.85 10.65
N SER A 68 -7.10 -23.03 10.80
CA SER A 68 -6.99 -22.04 11.89
C SER A 68 -7.50 -20.65 11.51
N THR A 69 -7.64 -20.37 10.22
CA THR A 69 -8.13 -19.07 9.72
C THR A 69 -9.64 -19.11 9.50
N SER A 70 -10.37 -18.30 10.26
CA SER A 70 -11.81 -18.12 10.11
C SER A 70 -12.17 -17.51 8.75
N ALA A 71 -13.37 -17.78 8.22
CA ALA A 71 -13.82 -17.21 6.95
C ALA A 71 -13.78 -15.66 6.93
N SER A 72 -13.85 -15.02 8.09
CA SER A 72 -13.67 -13.57 8.29
C SER A 72 -12.22 -13.12 8.09
N GLU A 73 -11.24 -13.85 8.62
CA GLU A 73 -9.82 -13.55 8.44
C GLU A 73 -9.38 -13.83 7.01
N LEU A 74 -9.89 -14.91 6.40
CA LEU A 74 -9.65 -15.18 4.98
C LEU A 74 -10.22 -14.07 4.08
N LYS A 75 -11.41 -13.55 4.41
CA LYS A 75 -12.02 -12.40 3.73
C LYS A 75 -11.20 -11.12 3.92
N GLN A 76 -10.57 -10.95 5.09
CA GLN A 76 -9.66 -9.83 5.36
C GLN A 76 -8.36 -9.94 4.55
N THR A 77 -7.75 -11.12 4.51
CA THR A 77 -6.56 -11.39 3.66
C THR A 77 -6.89 -11.26 2.17
N LEU A 78 -8.09 -11.67 1.74
CA LEU A 78 -8.58 -11.48 0.37
C LEU A 78 -8.96 -10.03 0.07
N SER A 79 -9.39 -9.24 1.06
CA SER A 79 -9.59 -7.79 0.89
C SER A 79 -8.26 -7.04 0.76
N HIS A 80 -7.17 -7.57 1.33
CA HIS A 80 -5.81 -7.10 1.03
C HIS A 80 -5.34 -7.44 -0.40
N LEU A 81 -6.01 -8.38 -1.09
CA LEU A 81 -5.79 -8.65 -2.53
C LEU A 81 -6.70 -7.80 -3.44
N SER A 82 -7.67 -7.07 -2.89
CA SER A 82 -8.53 -6.14 -3.61
C SER A 82 -8.14 -4.69 -3.32
N THR A 83 -7.07 -4.22 -3.98
CA THR A 83 -6.71 -2.81 -4.23
C THR A 83 -7.06 -1.79 -3.14
N ASP A 84 -6.18 -1.68 -2.16
CA ASP A 84 -5.68 -0.42 -1.60
C ASP A 84 -4.43 -0.84 -0.79
N ASP A 85 -3.28 -0.89 -1.48
CA ASP A 85 -2.01 -1.31 -0.89
C ASP A 85 -1.48 -0.24 0.08
N PHE A 86 -1.52 -0.53 1.38
CA PHE A 86 -0.77 0.21 2.41
C PHE A 86 0.62 -0.42 2.58
N VAL A 87 1.40 -0.45 1.49
CA VAL A 87 2.77 -1.00 1.48
C VAL A 87 3.75 0.12 1.12
N THR A 88 4.80 0.25 1.91
CA THR A 88 6.00 1.06 1.64
C THR A 88 6.70 0.53 0.38
N TYR A 89 6.35 1.07 -0.79
CA TYR A 89 6.99 0.72 -2.06
C TYR A 89 8.22 1.59 -2.29
N ASP A 90 9.40 0.96 -2.20
CA ASP A 90 10.68 1.53 -2.63
C ASP A 90 10.55 2.26 -3.97
N GLY A 91 10.99 3.52 -4.02
CA GLY A 91 10.95 4.37 -5.21
C GLY A 91 9.59 5.00 -5.58
N ALA A 92 8.57 4.96 -4.72
CA ALA A 92 7.32 5.70 -4.99
C ALA A 92 7.56 7.22 -4.94
N ARG A 93 7.11 7.94 -5.98
CA ARG A 93 7.28 9.40 -6.10
C ARG A 93 6.14 10.06 -6.85
N TRP A 94 5.97 11.36 -6.66
CA TRP A 94 5.12 12.16 -7.55
C TRP A 94 5.76 12.29 -8.94
N THR A 95 4.96 12.60 -9.97
CA THR A 95 5.52 12.86 -11.32
C THR A 95 6.42 14.10 -11.35
N HIS A 96 6.18 15.05 -10.45
CA HIS A 96 6.98 16.27 -10.28
C HIS A 96 7.15 16.52 -8.78
N PRO A 97 8.18 17.26 -8.34
CA PRO A 97 8.41 17.56 -6.92
C PRO A 97 7.40 18.60 -6.37
N LYS A 98 6.11 18.33 -6.54
CA LYS A 98 5.01 19.18 -6.08
C LYS A 98 3.72 18.39 -5.91
N ALA A 99 2.91 18.80 -4.95
CA ALA A 99 1.57 18.25 -4.72
C ALA A 99 0.62 19.31 -4.15
N THR A 100 -0.67 19.17 -4.43
CA THR A 100 -1.71 19.97 -3.76
C THR A 100 -2.13 19.32 -2.45
N VAL A 101 -2.39 20.13 -1.42
CA VAL A 101 -2.68 19.65 -0.07
C VAL A 101 -3.93 20.30 0.52
N TYR A 102 -4.74 19.53 1.25
CA TYR A 102 -5.88 20.04 2.01
C TYR A 102 -5.76 19.63 3.47
N ILE A 103 -5.83 20.61 4.38
CA ILE A 103 -5.87 20.36 5.82
C ILE A 103 -7.32 20.07 6.20
N ALA A 104 -7.60 18.81 6.49
CA ALA A 104 -8.88 18.32 6.97
C ALA A 104 -9.00 18.34 8.50
N SER A 105 -7.87 18.36 9.21
CA SER A 105 -7.87 18.49 10.67
C SER A 105 -8.59 19.75 11.14
N THR A 106 -9.31 19.64 12.24
CA THR A 106 -9.98 20.78 12.90
C THR A 106 -9.34 21.16 14.23
N ASP A 107 -8.34 20.39 14.69
CA ASP A 107 -7.62 20.69 15.92
C ASP A 107 -6.61 21.82 15.70
N ALA A 108 -6.70 22.90 16.48
CA ALA A 108 -5.90 24.11 16.24
C ALA A 108 -4.39 23.86 16.35
N THR A 109 -3.95 22.98 17.26
CA THR A 109 -2.53 22.67 17.45
C THR A 109 -2.00 21.88 16.26
N LEU A 110 -2.74 20.86 15.81
CA LEU A 110 -2.35 20.06 14.66
C LEU A 110 -2.43 20.84 13.34
N VAL A 111 -3.44 21.70 13.18
CA VAL A 111 -3.53 22.61 12.02
C VAL A 111 -2.32 23.53 11.97
N ALA A 112 -1.91 24.13 13.10
CA ALA A 112 -0.72 24.97 13.16
C ALA A 112 0.55 24.17 12.81
N ALA A 113 0.70 22.97 13.39
CA ALA A 113 1.85 22.11 13.11
C ALA A 113 1.93 21.70 11.63
N TYR A 114 0.80 21.35 11.00
CA TYR A 114 0.76 21.07 9.57
C TYR A 114 1.13 22.28 8.72
N GLN A 115 0.60 23.46 9.04
CA GLN A 115 0.94 24.69 8.31
C GLN A 115 2.42 25.01 8.39
N GLU A 116 3.01 24.84 9.57
CA GLU A 116 4.44 25.06 9.79
C GLU A 116 5.29 24.02 9.05
N ALA A 117 4.97 22.74 9.14
CA ALA A 117 5.67 21.68 8.42
C ALA A 117 5.61 21.86 6.89
N LEU A 118 4.44 22.25 6.35
CA LEU A 118 4.29 22.60 4.94
C LEU A 118 5.19 23.79 4.55
N ALA A 119 5.24 24.83 5.40
CA ALA A 119 6.08 26.00 5.17
C ALA A 119 7.57 25.64 5.22
N ASN A 120 7.98 24.80 6.17
CA ASN A 120 9.36 24.37 6.34
C ASN A 120 9.84 23.54 5.14
N TRP A 121 9.06 22.53 4.71
CA TRP A 121 9.36 21.79 3.47
C TRP A 121 9.43 22.70 2.25
N ASN A 122 8.47 23.61 2.08
CA ASN A 122 8.48 24.57 0.97
C ASN A 122 9.71 25.49 1.00
N ALA A 123 10.17 25.91 2.19
CA ALA A 123 11.34 26.77 2.35
C ALA A 123 12.64 26.10 1.93
N THR A 124 12.71 24.76 1.94
CA THR A 124 13.88 24.02 1.43
C THR A 124 14.06 24.16 -0.09
N GLY A 125 12.96 24.40 -0.82
CA GLY A 125 12.95 24.43 -2.28
C GLY A 125 13.08 23.08 -2.98
N SER A 126 13.17 21.95 -2.25
CA SER A 126 13.30 20.62 -2.85
C SER A 126 11.97 20.00 -3.27
N PHE A 127 10.87 20.40 -2.61
CA PHE A 127 9.50 20.00 -2.93
C PHE A 127 8.54 21.17 -2.70
N THR A 128 7.43 21.23 -3.46
CA THR A 128 6.42 22.30 -3.33
C THR A 128 5.04 21.74 -2.99
N PHE A 129 4.57 21.99 -1.78
CA PHE A 129 3.18 21.83 -1.39
C PHE A 129 2.37 23.10 -1.67
N THR A 130 1.23 22.95 -2.34
CA THR A 130 0.27 24.05 -2.57
C THR A 130 -1.04 23.76 -1.84
N GLN A 131 -1.35 24.54 -0.81
CA GLN A 131 -2.58 24.36 -0.07
C GLN A 131 -3.79 24.78 -0.91
N VAL A 132 -4.80 23.90 -0.99
CA VAL A 132 -6.09 24.14 -1.65
C VAL A 132 -7.20 24.23 -0.62
N THR A 133 -8.32 24.86 -0.99
CA THR A 133 -9.48 25.07 -0.11
C THR A 133 -10.52 23.96 -0.19
N ASN A 134 -10.61 23.24 -1.32
CA ASN A 134 -11.53 22.13 -1.47
C ASN A 134 -10.78 20.80 -1.37
N LYS A 135 -11.33 19.88 -0.58
CA LYS A 135 -10.77 18.52 -0.43
C LYS A 135 -10.63 17.77 -1.76
N SER A 136 -11.55 17.98 -2.71
CA SER A 136 -11.52 17.32 -4.02
C SER A 136 -10.35 17.73 -4.92
N ASP A 137 -9.73 18.88 -4.64
CA ASP A 137 -8.66 19.43 -5.45
C ASP A 137 -7.26 19.06 -4.90
N ALA A 138 -7.23 18.35 -3.77
CA ALA A 138 -6.04 17.95 -3.07
C ALA A 138 -5.59 16.55 -3.47
N GLN A 139 -4.28 16.40 -3.63
CA GLN A 139 -3.60 15.12 -3.79
C GLN A 139 -3.16 14.55 -2.43
N ILE A 140 -3.00 15.41 -1.43
CA ILE A 140 -2.63 15.04 -0.06
C ILE A 140 -3.68 15.56 0.91
N ILE A 141 -4.20 14.70 1.76
CA ILE A 141 -5.14 15.07 2.82
C ILE A 141 -4.41 14.99 4.16
N LEU A 142 -4.37 16.11 4.89
CA LEU A 142 -3.79 16.19 6.23
C LEU A 142 -4.92 16.14 7.25
N ALA A 143 -5.12 15.00 7.88
CA ALA A 143 -6.19 14.72 8.82
C ALA A 143 -5.62 14.39 10.20
N ASP A 144 -6.50 14.15 11.17
CA ASP A 144 -6.11 13.65 12.48
C ASP A 144 -6.96 12.46 12.86
N GLU A 145 -6.40 11.63 13.73
CA GLU A 145 -7.11 10.52 14.36
C GLU A 145 -6.84 10.51 15.86
N SER A 146 -7.48 9.60 16.58
CA SER A 146 -7.19 9.35 17.99
C SER A 146 -7.32 7.86 18.21
N ASP A 147 -6.21 7.16 17.98
CA ASP A 147 -6.15 5.70 18.06
C ASP A 147 -5.03 5.30 19.03
N SER A 148 -5.41 4.82 20.20
CA SER A 148 -4.47 4.31 21.20
C SER A 148 -3.91 2.92 20.87
N SER A 149 -4.49 2.24 19.88
CA SER A 149 -4.04 0.92 19.42
C SER A 149 -2.98 1.01 18.32
N SER A 150 -2.95 2.12 17.58
CA SER A 150 -1.83 2.51 16.72
C SER A 150 -0.59 2.70 17.59
N GLN A 151 0.58 2.22 17.16
CA GLN A 151 1.85 2.47 17.86
C GLN A 151 2.59 3.70 17.30
N ALA A 152 1.95 4.47 16.42
CA ALA A 152 2.56 5.58 15.71
C ALA A 152 1.92 6.92 16.10
N ALA A 153 2.77 7.95 16.23
CA ALA A 153 2.34 9.33 16.49
C ALA A 153 1.81 10.02 15.22
N GLY A 154 2.17 9.50 14.04
CA GLY A 154 1.65 9.88 12.74
C GLY A 154 1.64 8.68 11.80
N LEU A 155 0.97 8.83 10.67
CA LEU A 155 0.97 7.86 9.59
C LEU A 155 0.75 8.56 8.24
N ALA A 156 1.52 8.17 7.23
CA ALA A 156 1.29 8.51 5.84
C ALA A 156 0.89 7.28 5.02
N GLU A 157 -0.32 7.33 4.47
CA GLU A 157 -0.92 6.26 3.67
C GLU A 157 -0.89 6.63 2.19
N LEU A 158 -0.03 5.97 1.42
CA LEU A 158 0.21 6.30 0.01
C LEU A 158 -0.67 5.45 -0.91
N LYS A 159 -1.21 6.08 -1.96
CA LYS A 159 -1.82 5.39 -3.12
C LYS A 159 -0.98 5.66 -4.36
N THR A 160 -0.52 4.60 -5.00
CA THR A 160 0.29 4.69 -6.23
C THR A 160 -0.44 4.15 -7.45
N ASN A 161 -0.02 4.59 -8.62
CA ASN A 161 -0.37 3.94 -9.87
C ASN A 161 0.43 2.63 -10.00
N SER A 162 -0.24 1.48 -10.02
CA SER A 162 0.42 0.17 -10.05
C SER A 162 1.31 -0.09 -11.28
N LEU A 163 1.16 0.69 -12.36
CA LEU A 163 1.98 0.54 -13.57
C LEU A 163 3.23 1.42 -13.55
N THR A 164 3.16 2.60 -12.93
CA THR A 164 4.26 3.59 -12.96
C THR A 164 4.92 3.82 -11.61
N ASN A 165 4.37 3.24 -10.54
CA ASN A 165 4.74 3.50 -9.15
C ASN A 165 4.67 4.99 -8.76
N HIS A 166 3.93 5.80 -9.52
CA HIS A 166 3.78 7.22 -9.19
C HIS A 166 2.71 7.39 -8.13
N ILE A 167 2.99 8.19 -7.11
CA ILE A 167 2.03 8.60 -6.11
C ILE A 167 0.90 9.37 -6.79
N THR A 168 -0.32 9.00 -6.44
CA THR A 168 -1.56 9.59 -6.94
C THR A 168 -2.36 10.29 -5.84
N HIS A 169 -2.27 9.78 -4.61
CA HIS A 169 -2.93 10.32 -3.44
C HIS A 169 -2.17 9.92 -2.17
N VAL A 170 -2.21 10.75 -1.14
CA VAL A 170 -1.71 10.40 0.20
C VAL A 170 -2.68 10.89 1.28
N ASP A 171 -3.02 10.04 2.24
CA ASP A 171 -3.68 10.44 3.48
C ASP A 171 -2.64 10.47 4.59
N VAL A 172 -2.38 11.66 5.15
CA VAL A 172 -1.51 11.84 6.31
C VAL A 172 -2.37 12.07 7.53
N LYS A 173 -2.13 11.33 8.61
CA LYS A 173 -2.88 11.41 9.87
C LYS A 173 -1.92 11.63 11.02
N LEU A 174 -2.12 12.70 11.78
CA LEU A 174 -1.48 12.89 13.09
C LEU A 174 -2.36 12.28 14.18
N ASN A 175 -1.75 11.53 15.09
CA ASN A 175 -2.48 10.82 16.14
C ASN A 175 -2.55 11.67 17.42
N ARG A 176 -3.73 12.25 17.66
CA ARG A 176 -4.01 13.09 18.82
C ARG A 176 -3.77 12.38 20.15
N TYR A 177 -3.96 11.06 20.20
CA TYR A 177 -3.78 10.28 21.43
C TYR A 177 -2.37 10.43 21.99
N TYR A 178 -1.35 10.47 21.13
CA TYR A 178 0.05 10.64 21.54
C TYR A 178 0.50 12.09 21.54
N LEU A 179 0.07 12.87 20.55
CA LEU A 179 0.63 14.19 20.29
C LEU A 179 0.05 15.28 21.20
N LEU A 180 -1.19 15.12 21.66
CA LEU A 180 -1.90 16.15 22.44
C LEU A 180 -2.08 15.78 23.91
N ASP A 181 -1.79 14.54 24.30
CA ASP A 181 -1.80 14.13 25.69
C ASP A 181 -0.43 14.43 26.34
N ASN A 182 -0.48 15.25 27.38
CA ASN A 182 0.70 15.72 28.11
C ASN A 182 1.50 14.58 28.74
N ASP A 183 0.88 13.43 29.01
CA ASP A 183 1.56 12.27 29.61
C ASP A 183 2.65 11.69 28.68
N PHE A 184 2.55 11.92 27.36
CA PHE A 184 3.57 11.51 26.38
C PHE A 184 4.64 12.58 26.13
N GLY A 185 4.48 13.79 26.67
CA GLY A 185 5.52 14.82 26.68
C GLY A 185 5.93 15.36 25.30
N TYR A 186 5.03 15.36 24.32
CA TYR A 186 5.28 16.03 23.04
C TYR A 186 5.25 17.55 23.23
N THR A 187 6.37 18.20 22.88
CA THR A 187 6.39 19.65 22.72
C THR A 187 5.76 20.01 21.37
N TYR A 188 5.33 21.26 21.21
CA TYR A 188 4.84 21.73 19.91
C TYR A 188 5.86 21.51 18.78
N GLU A 189 7.15 21.75 19.04
CA GLU A 189 8.23 21.46 18.10
C GLU A 189 8.27 19.97 17.70
N ARG A 190 8.10 19.03 18.65
CA ARG A 190 8.03 17.60 18.31
C ARG A 190 6.80 17.25 17.48
N ILE A 191 5.67 17.94 17.68
CA ILE A 191 4.47 17.77 16.83
C ILE A 191 4.74 18.27 15.41
N VAL A 192 5.42 19.42 15.26
CA VAL A 192 5.86 19.93 13.96
C VAL A 192 6.79 18.92 13.29
N ASN A 193 7.80 18.41 14.00
CA ASN A 193 8.72 17.39 13.47
C ASN A 193 7.99 16.11 13.06
N THR A 194 6.98 15.65 13.81
CA THR A 194 6.14 14.52 13.40
C THR A 194 5.38 14.84 12.10
N ALA A 195 4.81 16.05 11.98
CA ALA A 195 4.15 16.46 10.74
C ALA A 195 5.13 16.55 9.55
N GLU A 196 6.35 17.05 9.77
CA GLU A 196 7.39 17.08 8.75
C GLU A 196 7.82 15.67 8.32
N HIS A 197 7.95 14.74 9.26
CA HIS A 197 8.25 13.33 9.01
C HIS A 197 7.20 12.68 8.10
N GLU A 198 5.92 12.79 8.45
CA GLU A 198 4.84 12.22 7.63
C GLU A 198 4.73 12.89 6.26
N LEU A 199 5.01 14.20 6.16
CA LEU A 199 5.13 14.87 4.87
C LEU A 199 6.34 14.40 4.08
N GLY A 200 7.45 14.02 4.73
CA GLY A 200 8.59 13.36 4.11
C GLY A 200 8.20 12.03 3.46
N HIS A 201 7.40 11.20 4.16
CA HIS A 201 6.79 10.02 3.55
C HIS A 201 5.84 10.37 2.39
N ALA A 202 5.03 11.42 2.53
CA ALA A 202 4.15 11.88 1.46
C ALA A 202 4.93 12.40 0.23
N ILE A 203 6.17 12.87 0.40
CA ILE A 203 7.11 13.20 -0.69
C ILE A 203 7.68 11.94 -1.34
N GLY A 204 7.74 10.82 -0.61
CA GLY A 204 8.33 9.55 -1.05
C GLY A 204 9.64 9.19 -0.36
N LEU A 205 9.99 9.85 0.75
CA LEU A 205 11.17 9.50 1.55
C LEU A 205 10.90 8.29 2.44
N PHE A 206 11.95 7.50 2.68
CA PHE A 206 11.96 6.40 3.64
C PHE A 206 12.62 6.84 4.93
N HIS A 207 12.49 5.99 5.96
CA HIS A 207 13.21 6.23 7.20
C HIS A 207 14.73 6.26 6.98
N ASP A 208 15.39 7.14 7.72
CA ASP A 208 16.85 7.17 7.87
C ASP A 208 17.22 7.23 9.34
N ASP A 209 17.56 6.07 9.90
CA ASP A 209 17.97 5.93 11.31
C ASP A 209 19.49 6.05 11.51
N ASN A 210 20.26 6.29 10.45
CA ASN A 210 21.72 6.32 10.51
C ASN A 210 22.30 7.73 10.68
N GLU A 211 21.48 8.76 10.50
CA GLU A 211 21.85 10.17 10.53
C GLU A 211 20.86 10.95 11.41
N ASP A 212 21.24 12.16 11.81
CA ASP A 212 20.27 13.14 12.32
C ASP A 212 19.37 13.54 11.13
N SER A 213 18.09 13.17 11.19
CA SER A 213 17.15 13.28 10.06
C SER A 213 15.71 13.43 10.57
N VAL A 214 14.90 14.20 9.85
CA VAL A 214 13.45 14.23 10.11
C VAL A 214 12.79 12.88 9.85
N MET A 215 13.43 12.04 9.04
CA MET A 215 13.00 10.69 8.68
C MET A 215 13.46 9.62 9.67
N GLN A 216 14.00 9.95 10.84
CA GLN A 216 14.20 8.94 11.87
C GLN A 216 12.87 8.27 12.23
N SER A 217 12.87 6.94 12.32
CA SER A 217 11.69 6.11 12.57
C SER A 217 11.06 6.33 13.95
N SER A 218 11.74 7.03 14.86
CA SER A 218 11.28 7.25 16.21
C SER A 218 11.67 8.60 16.79
N GLY A 219 10.85 9.07 17.73
CA GLY A 219 11.19 10.19 18.60
C GLY A 219 10.83 11.58 18.07
N SER A 220 10.81 11.81 16.75
CA SER A 220 10.53 13.13 16.14
C SER A 220 11.39 14.24 16.77
N TYR A 221 12.66 13.93 17.05
CA TYR A 221 13.58 14.85 17.75
C TYR A 221 14.25 15.86 16.82
N TYR A 222 14.25 15.59 15.51
CA TYR A 222 14.87 16.44 14.50
C TYR A 222 13.79 16.92 13.53
N GLY A 223 13.84 18.19 13.16
CA GLY A 223 13.14 18.70 11.99
C GLY A 223 13.93 18.42 10.71
N ILE A 224 13.50 18.97 9.57
CA ILE A 224 14.15 18.75 8.26
C ILE A 224 15.65 19.07 8.28
N GLN A 225 16.47 18.09 7.89
CA GLN A 225 17.93 18.19 7.81
C GLN A 225 18.43 18.23 6.36
N GLN A 226 19.71 18.56 6.17
CA GLN A 226 20.32 18.61 4.84
C GLN A 226 20.33 17.24 4.14
N VAL A 227 20.41 16.14 4.89
CA VAL A 227 20.33 14.77 4.35
C VAL A 227 18.98 14.50 3.70
N ASP A 228 17.90 15.00 4.32
CA ASP A 228 16.53 14.86 3.82
C ASP A 228 16.34 15.64 2.51
N ILE A 229 16.83 16.89 2.48
CA ILE A 229 16.80 17.74 1.27
C ILE A 229 17.58 17.07 0.12
N ALA A 230 18.74 16.49 0.41
CA ALA A 230 19.53 15.76 -0.58
C ALA A 230 18.79 14.51 -1.09
N ALA A 231 18.10 13.78 -0.21
CA ALA A 231 17.29 12.62 -0.57
C ALA A 231 16.12 13.01 -1.49
N VAL A 232 15.39 14.09 -1.20
CA VAL A 232 14.33 14.61 -2.09
C VAL A 232 14.91 14.96 -3.45
N ASN A 233 15.99 15.74 -3.48
CA ASN A 233 16.60 16.16 -4.75
C ASN A 233 17.03 14.95 -5.59
N LYS A 234 17.60 13.91 -4.97
CA LYS A 234 17.97 12.67 -5.65
C LYS A 234 16.73 11.96 -6.23
N LEU A 235 15.67 11.82 -5.43
CA LEU A 235 14.42 11.16 -5.83
C LEU A 235 13.77 11.80 -7.08
N TYR A 236 13.90 13.12 -7.23
CA TYR A 236 13.29 13.87 -8.34
C TYR A 236 14.27 14.26 -9.46
N GLN A 237 15.53 13.81 -9.40
CA GLN A 237 16.52 13.97 -10.50
C GLN A 237 16.49 12.81 -11.51
N GLU A 238 15.99 11.64 -11.10
CA GLU A 238 15.89 10.46 -11.97
C GLU A 238 14.64 10.58 -12.86
N ASN A 239 14.82 10.71 -14.17
CA ASN A 239 13.72 10.81 -15.16
C ASN A 239 13.09 9.44 -15.40
#